data_AF-A0A7J4KF01-F1
#
_entry.id   AF-A0A7J4KF01-F1
#
_cell.length_a   1.000
_cell.length_b   1.000
_cell.length_c   1.000
_cell.angle_alpha   90.00
_cell.angle_beta   90.00
_cell.angle_gamma   90.00
#
_symmetry.space_group_name_H-M   'P 1'
#
loop_
_entity.id
_entity.type
_entity.pdbx_description
1 polymer ?
#
loop_
_entity_poly.entity_id
_entity_poly.type
_entity_poly.pdbx_seq_one_letter_code
_entity_poly.pdbx_strand_id
1 'polypeptide(L)' 'MKRFDDLTVDALPDDGRAHILTLKDLTFLEEHRNILMIGNSGTGKTHLAIATGIRAANRISGWCSRRRQGW' A
#
# COMPACT_ATOMS: atom_id res chain seq x y z
N MET A 1 -2.74 -14.26 -3.10
CA MET A 1 -3.48 -12.99 -3.02
C MET A 1 -2.46 -11.88 -3.04
N LYS A 2 -2.50 -10.94 -4.00
CA LYS A 2 -1.40 -9.99 -4.27
C LYS A 2 -1.03 -9.15 -3.05
N ARG A 3 0.02 -9.55 -2.32
CA ARG A 3 0.55 -8.85 -1.13
C ARG A 3 1.92 -8.25 -1.40
N PHE A 4 2.38 -7.38 -0.50
CA PHE A 4 3.74 -6.86 -0.54
C PHE A 4 4.79 -7.96 -0.42
N ASP A 5 4.48 -9.06 0.26
CA ASP A 5 5.39 -10.20 0.43
C ASP A 5 5.55 -11.02 -0.86
N ASP A 6 4.55 -10.99 -1.74
CA ASP A 6 4.60 -11.65 -3.06
C ASP A 6 5.31 -10.79 -4.12
N LEU A 7 5.87 -9.66 -3.72
CA LEU A 7 6.39 -8.63 -4.61
C LEU A 7 7.92 -8.72 -4.65
N THR A 8 8.47 -9.07 -5.83
CA THR A 8 9.92 -9.08 -6.03
C THR A 8 10.43 -7.66 -6.11
N VAL A 9 10.92 -7.12 -4.99
CA VAL A 9 11.41 -5.73 -4.89
C VAL A 9 12.51 -5.46 -5.91
N ASP A 10 13.37 -6.44 -6.19
CA ASP A 10 14.45 -6.30 -7.17
C ASP A 10 13.97 -6.19 -8.62
N ALA A 11 12.76 -6.65 -8.92
CA ALA A 11 12.14 -6.55 -10.24
C ALA A 11 11.42 -5.21 -10.45
N LEU A 12 11.31 -4.38 -9.41
CA LEU A 12 10.73 -3.05 -9.54
C LEU A 12 11.78 -2.04 -10.03
N PRO A 13 11.33 -1.04 -10.79
CA PRO A 13 12.15 0.12 -11.11
C PRO A 13 12.51 0.91 -9.83
N ASP A 14 13.54 1.75 -9.93
CA ASP A 14 14.12 2.50 -8.80
C ASP A 14 13.09 3.34 -8.03
N ASP A 15 12.20 4.00 -8.76
CA ASP A 15 11.08 4.78 -8.22
C ASP A 15 10.11 3.89 -7.41
N GLY A 16 9.73 2.73 -7.95
CA GLY A 16 8.89 1.75 -7.28
C GLY A 16 9.51 1.27 -5.97
N ARG A 17 10.84 1.04 -5.96
CA ARG A 17 11.59 0.63 -4.75
C ARG A 17 11.61 1.74 -3.70
N ALA A 18 11.86 2.97 -4.10
CA ALA A 18 11.90 4.12 -3.20
C ALA A 18 10.54 4.36 -2.49
N HIS A 19 9.43 4.18 -3.21
CA HIS A 19 8.10 4.46 -2.68
C HIS A 19 7.44 3.29 -1.92
N ILE A 20 7.97 2.06 -2.00
CA ILE A 20 7.41 0.90 -1.29
C ILE A 20 7.27 1.16 0.22
N LEU A 21 8.26 1.80 0.84
CA LEU A 21 8.23 2.04 2.29
C LEU A 21 7.08 2.98 2.65
N THR A 22 6.91 4.07 1.90
CA THR A 22 5.80 5.01 2.06
C THR A 22 4.44 4.34 1.86
N LEU A 23 4.32 3.45 0.86
CA LEU A 23 3.09 2.68 0.61
C LEU A 23 2.77 1.71 1.75
N LYS A 24 3.78 1.11 2.38
CA LYS A 24 3.62 0.19 3.52
C LYS A 24 3.22 0.92 4.80
N ASP A 25 3.74 2.13 5.02
CA ASP A 25 3.45 2.95 6.20
C ASP A 25 2.08 3.63 6.15
N LEU A 26 1.48 3.76 4.96
CA LEU A 26 0.14 4.33 4.76
C LEU A 26 -0.03 5.77 5.26
N THR A 27 1.06 6.54 5.41
CA THR A 27 1.03 7.95 5.86
C THR A 27 0.17 8.83 4.96
N PHE A 28 0.10 8.52 3.67
CA PHE A 28 -0.74 9.23 2.70
C PHE A 28 -2.24 9.24 3.08
N LEU A 29 -2.72 8.24 3.84
CA LEU A 29 -4.11 8.21 4.31
C LEU A 29 -4.37 9.29 5.36
N GLU A 30 -3.40 9.51 6.26
CA GLU A 30 -3.48 10.50 7.33
C GLU A 30 -3.26 11.92 6.79
N GLU A 31 -2.39 12.05 5.78
CA GLU A 31 -2.10 13.32 5.11
C GLU A 31 -3.10 13.66 3.99
N HIS A 32 -4.13 12.84 3.78
CA HIS A 32 -5.11 12.98 2.69
C HIS A 32 -4.48 13.17 1.29
N ARG A 33 -3.38 12.46 1.04
CA ARG A 33 -2.66 12.51 -0.24
C ARG A 33 -3.10 11.38 -1.17
N ASN A 34 -3.32 11.73 -2.43
CA ASN A 34 -3.62 10.75 -3.48
C ASN A 34 -2.31 10.18 -4.04
N ILE A 35 -2.29 8.87 -4.30
CA ILE A 35 -1.17 8.20 -4.96
C ILE A 35 -1.52 7.93 -6.42
N LEU A 36 -0.63 8.32 -7.32
CA LEU A 36 -0.74 8.03 -8.73
C LEU A 36 0.45 7.16 -9.16
N MET A 37 0.17 5.99 -9.73
CA MET A 37 1.19 5.07 -10.22
C MET A 37 1.27 5.16 -11.74
N ILE A 38 2.36 5.71 -12.26
CA ILE A 38 2.63 5.86 -13.70
C ILE A 38 3.92 5.12 -14.04
N GLY A 39 3.95 4.45 -15.18
CA GLY A 39 5.12 3.74 -15.66
C GLY A 39 4.79 2.74 -16.75
N ASN A 40 5.82 2.17 -17.38
CA ASN A 40 5.65 1.23 -18.49
C ASN A 40 4.82 0.00 -18.10
N SER A 41 4.16 -0.66 -19.06
CA SER A 41 3.38 -1.87 -18.78
C SER A 41 4.24 -2.96 -18.14
N GLY A 42 3.67 -3.77 -17.24
CA GLY A 42 4.40 -4.87 -16.56
C GLY A 42 5.27 -4.49 -15.36
N THR A 43 5.40 -3.20 -15.01
CA THR A 43 6.23 -2.71 -13.87
C THR A 43 5.62 -2.90 -12.48
N GLY A 44 4.58 -3.73 -12.33
CA GLY A 44 4.02 -4.06 -11.01
C GLY A 44 3.07 -3.01 -10.40
N LYS A 45 2.69 -1.93 -11.11
CA LYS A 45 1.76 -0.89 -10.62
C LYS A 45 0.44 -1.46 -10.08
N THR A 46 -0.21 -2.34 -10.83
CA THR A 46 -1.47 -2.97 -10.38
C THR A 46 -1.27 -3.83 -9.13
N HIS A 47 -0.14 -4.54 -9.04
CA HIS A 47 0.19 -5.33 -7.86
C HIS A 47 0.40 -4.41 -6.65
N LEU A 48 1.18 -3.34 -6.80
CA LEU A 48 1.41 -2.34 -5.76
C LEU A 48 0.10 -1.71 -5.27
N ALA A 49 -0.80 -1.33 -6.17
CA ALA A 49 -2.10 -0.76 -5.81
C ALA A 49 -2.95 -1.75 -5.00
N ILE A 50 -3.04 -3.01 -5.43
CA ILE A 50 -3.80 -4.05 -4.71
C ILE A 50 -3.18 -4.34 -3.34
N ALA A 51 -1.85 -4.51 -3.28
CA ALA A 51 -1.13 -4.78 -2.03
C ALA A 51 -1.31 -3.63 -1.02
N THR A 52 -1.23 -2.39 -1.49
CA THR A 52 -1.46 -1.18 -0.66
C THR A 52 -2.90 -1.15 -0.14
N GLY A 53 -3.89 -1.42 -0.99
CA GLY A 53 -5.30 -1.47 -0.59
C GLY A 53 -5.60 -2.54 0.46
N ILE A 54 -5.06 -3.75 0.30
CA ILE A 54 -5.20 -4.83 1.29
C ILE A 54 -4.54 -4.43 2.61
N ARG A 55 -3.35 -3.83 2.58
CA ARG A 55 -2.64 -3.35 3.78
C ARG A 55 -3.43 -2.27 4.50
N ALA A 56 -4.03 -1.33 3.77
CA ALA A 56 -4.89 -0.27 4.30
C ALA A 56 -6.15 -0.83 4.96
N ALA A 57 -6.86 -1.73 4.29
CA ALA A 57 -8.07 -2.39 4.82
C ALA A 57 -7.78 -3.14 6.12
N ASN A 58 -6.66 -3.87 6.19
CA ASN A 58 -6.24 -4.58 7.41
C ASN A 58 -5.89 -3.63 8.56
N ARG A 59 -5.35 -2.43 8.28
CA ARG A 59 -5.09 -1.40 9.31
C ARG A 59 -6.40 -0.81 9.83
N ILE A 60 -7.33 -0.48 8.94
CA ILE A 60 -8.60 0.17 9.29
C ILE A 60 -9.56 -0.78 10.02
N SER A 61 -9.62 -2.06 9.65
CA SER A 61 -10.46 -3.04 10.37
C SER A 61 -10.03 -3.19 11.84
N GLY A 62 -8.72 -3.19 12.10
CA GLY A 62 -8.16 -3.12 13.46
C GLY A 62 -8.55 -1.83 14.20
N TRP A 63 -8.71 -0.72 13.48
CA TRP A 63 -9.15 0.57 14.04
C TRP A 63 -10.63 0.59 14.43
N CYS A 64 -11.50 -0.02 13.62
CA CYS A 64 -12.92 -0.18 13.93
C CYS A 64 -13.13 -1.04 15.20
N SER A 65 -12.35 -2.11 15.37
CA SER A 65 -12.43 -2.94 16.58
C SER A 65 -12.04 -2.19 17.86
N ARG A 66 -11.08 -1.26 17.77
CA ARG A 66 -10.61 -0.46 18.92
C ARG A 66 -11.56 0.68 19.29
N ARG A 67 -12.25 1.28 18.32
CA ARG A 67 -13.26 2.32 18.60
C ARG A 67 -14.57 1.80 19.18
N ARG A 68 -14.81 0.48 19.19
CA ARG A 68 -15.99 -0.13 19.86
C ARG A 68 -15.84 -0.37 21.37
N GLN A 69 -14.64 -0.23 21.95
CA GLN A 69 -14.44 -0.39 23.40
C GLN A 69 -14.45 0.94 24.17
N GLY A 70 -15.03 1.99 23.59
CA GLY A 70 -15.05 3.34 24.17
C GLY A 70 -16.39 4.04 24.04
N TRP A 71 -17.50 3.31 24.23
CA TRP A 71 -18.83 3.81 24.57
C TRP A 71 -19.46 2.83 25.57
#